data_AF-A0A7Y5GIV6-F1
#
_entry.id   AF-A0A7Y5GIV6-F1
#
_cell.length_a   1.000
_cell.length_b   1.000
_cell.length_c   1.000
_cell.angle_alpha   90.00
_cell.angle_beta   90.00
_cell.angle_gamma   90.00
#
_symmetry.space_group_name_H-M   'P 1'
#
loop_
_entity.id
_entity.type
_entity.pdbx_description
1 polymer ?
#
loop_
_entity_poly.entity_id
_entity_poly.type
_entity_poly.pdbx_seq_one_letter_code
_entity_poly.pdbx_strand_id
1 'polypeptide(L)' 'MANCEHSRTEVIARRDGVDYVRCLGCGQVFEADDLDPVPASEEDDQAL' A
#
# COMPACT_ATOMS: atom_id res chain seq x y z
N MET A 1 22.90 -8.50 7.70
CA MET A 1 21.78 -7.55 7.75
C MET A 1 20.66 -8.11 6.89
N ALA A 2 19.48 -8.36 7.46
CA ALA A 2 18.36 -8.92 6.69
C ALA A 2 17.79 -7.82 5.78
N ASN A 3 18.00 -7.97 4.48
CA ASN A 3 17.37 -7.15 3.45
C ASN A 3 15.87 -7.49 3.46
N CYS A 4 15.05 -6.69 4.12
CA CYS A 4 13.61 -6.94 4.12
C CYS A 4 13.04 -6.55 2.76
N GLU A 5 12.53 -7.53 2.02
CA GLU A 5 11.96 -7.34 0.68
C GLU A 5 10.59 -6.62 0.71
N HIS A 6 10.07 -6.29 1.91
CA HIS A 6 8.77 -5.67 2.16
C HIS A 6 7.61 -6.27 1.35
N SER A 7 7.73 -7.55 0.94
CA SER A 7 6.76 -8.23 0.08
C SER A 7 5.43 -8.53 0.78
N ARG A 8 5.42 -8.40 2.11
CA ARG A 8 4.25 -8.64 2.96
C ARG A 8 4.07 -7.47 3.93
N THR A 9 3.15 -6.59 3.58
CA THR A 9 2.72 -5.45 4.39
C THR A 9 1.23 -5.56 4.72
N GLU A 10 0.80 -4.96 5.83
CA GLU A 10 -0.59 -4.85 6.23
C GLU A 10 -0.94 -3.41 6.59
N VAL A 11 -2.16 -2.96 6.29
CA VAL A 11 -2.64 -1.64 6.71
C VAL A 11 -2.98 -1.69 8.19
N ILE A 12 -2.31 -0.86 8.98
CA ILE A 12 -2.50 -0.79 10.45
C ILE A 12 -3.38 0.39 10.88
N ALA A 13 -3.45 1.44 10.07
CA ALA A 13 -4.25 2.63 10.35
C ALA A 13 -4.53 3.41 9.06
N ARG A 14 -5.65 4.15 9.05
CA ARG A 14 -5.98 5.12 8.01
C ARG A 14 -6.33 6.46 8.68
N ARG A 15 -5.65 7.55 8.32
CA ARG A 15 -5.86 8.88 8.91
C ARG A 15 -5.68 9.97 7.87
N ASP A 16 -6.63 10.91 7.79
CA ASP A 16 -6.59 12.05 6.85
C ASP A 16 -6.34 11.63 5.39
N GLY A 17 -6.82 10.44 4.98
CA GLY A 17 -6.60 9.89 3.63
C GLY A 17 -5.32 9.09 3.46
N VAL A 18 -4.41 9.13 4.44
CA VAL A 18 -3.15 8.39 4.42
C VAL A 18 -3.34 6.99 5.02
N ASP A 19 -2.97 5.98 4.24
CA ASP A 19 -2.88 4.59 4.68
C ASP A 19 -1.51 4.29 5.27
N TYR A 20 -1.47 3.86 6.53
CA TYR A 20 -0.23 3.43 7.19
C TYR A 20 -0.08 1.91 7.05
N VAL A 21 0.96 1.48 6.34
CA VAL A 21 1.26 0.07 6.13
C VAL A 21 2.45 -0.36 6.98
N ARG A 22 2.34 -1.50 7.64
CA ARG A 22 3.40 -2.14 8.42
C ARG A 22 3.91 -3.37 7.71
N CYS A 23 5.21 -3.51 7.57
CA CYS A 23 5.80 -4.75 7.10
C CYS A 23 5.76 -5.83 8.18
N LEU A 24 5.23 -7.00 7.84
CA LEU A 24 5.19 -8.16 8.72
C LEU A 24 6.54 -8.87 8.86
N GLY A 25 7.50 -8.57 7.99
CA GLY A 25 8.84 -9.14 8.01
C GLY A 25 9.81 -8.39 8.94
N CYS A 26 9.90 -7.07 8.80
CA CYS A 26 10.81 -6.22 9.59
C CYS A 26 10.11 -5.35 10.64
N GLY A 27 8.79 -5.23 10.58
CA GLY A 27 8.02 -4.37 11.48
C GLY A 27 8.06 -2.89 11.12
N GLN A 28 8.74 -2.50 10.03
CA GLN A 28 8.85 -1.11 9.61
C GLN A 28 7.51 -0.59 9.08
N VAL A 29 7.15 0.64 9.45
CA VAL A 29 5.88 1.29 9.09
C VAL A 29 6.17 2.38 8.06
N PHE A 30 5.30 2.47 7.04
CA PHE A 30 5.41 3.39 5.92
C PHE A 30 4.05 3.99 5.61
N GLU A 31 4.07 5.18 5.05
CA GLU A 31 2.90 5.86 4.50
C GLU A 31 2.71 5.36 3.07
N ALA A 32 1.53 4.81 2.76
CA ALA A 32 1.19 4.33 1.42
C ALA A 32 0.76 5.47 0.48
N ASP A 33 0.68 6.71 0.97
CA ASP A 33 0.32 7.91 0.20
C ASP A 33 1.39 8.30 -0.84
N ASP A 34 2.64 7.82 -0.68
CA ASP A 34 3.70 7.97 -1.70
C ASP A 34 3.61 6.91 -2.83
N LEU A 35 2.78 5.87 -2.64
CA LEU A 35 2.29 5.09 -3.77
C LEU A 35 1.05 5.82 -4.28
N ASP A 36 1.19 6.64 -5.32
CA ASP A 36 0.06 7.04 -6.17
C ASP A 36 -0.88 5.84 -6.28
N PRO A 37 -2.14 5.94 -5.85
CA PRO A 37 -3.08 4.84 -5.96
C PRO A 37 -3.21 4.60 -7.46
N VAL A 38 -2.43 3.65 -8.00
CA VAL A 38 -2.68 3.11 -9.32
C VAL A 38 -4.12 2.62 -9.18
N PRO A 39 -5.10 3.27 -9.81
CA PRO A 39 -6.46 2.78 -9.75
C PRO A 39 -6.33 1.34 -10.22
N ALA A 40 -6.65 0.40 -9.33
CA ALA A 40 -6.72 -1.00 -9.69
C ALA A 40 -7.78 -1.02 -10.78
N SER A 41 -7.31 -1.09 -12.04
CA SER A 41 -8.04 -0.83 -13.27
C SER A 41 -9.54 -1.00 -13.04
N GLU A 42 -10.24 0.11 -12.80
CA GLU A 42 -11.69 0.10 -12.89
C GLU A 42 -11.97 -0.29 -14.33
N GLU A 43 -12.61 -1.44 -14.45
CA GLU A 43 -13.22 -2.04 -15.62
C GLU A 43 -13.29 -1.10 -16.84
N ASP A 44 -12.79 -1.59 -17.97
CA ASP A 44 -13.12 -1.14 -19.31
C ASP A 44 -14.66 -1.21 -19.50
N ASP A 45 -15.40 -0.28 -18.92
CA ASP A 45 -16.80 0.00 -19.25
C ASP A 45 -16.80 1.20 -20.21
N GLN A 46 -16.27 0.96 -21.42
CA GLN A 46 -16.46 1.84 -22.56
C GLN A 46 -17.07 1.05 -23.72
N ALA A 47 -18.26 0.51 -23.46
CA ALA A 47 -19.21 0.15 -24.50
C ALA A 47 -20.20 1.31 -24.70
N LEU A 48 -19.79 2.34 -25.45
CA LEU A 48 -20.72 3.27 -26.09
C LEU A 48 -20.32 3.54 -27.55
#